data_AF-A0A2P2I2H8-F1
#
_entry.id   AF-A0A2P2I2H8-F1
#
_cell.length_a   1.000
_cell.length_b   1.000
_cell.length_c   1.000
_cell.angle_alpha   90.00
_cell.angle_beta   90.00
_cell.angle_gamma   90.00
#
_symmetry.space_group_name_H-M   'P 1'
#
loop_
_entity.id
_entity.type
_entity.pdbx_description
1 polymer ?
#
loop_
_entity_poly.entity_id
_entity_poly.type
_entity_poly.pdbx_seq_one_letter_code
_entity_poly.pdbx_strand_id
1 'polypeptide(L)'
;VNDITIYPSYHTGFETFEMVRQFNDPGFRSTQGCGRLASLTLKYLADSLVLPLSLSRFPASMADALHKLDTVGTRDKIMAFYPDYKYLEEAVLRLSNATQKFHHSVTGQDFNPVQLRRVNDQLIQFEQTFIIPGGLPNRPVTRHAVFAPSQFDNYASAGFPGIVDLMHGYDKLSGGALQQREEALRTHISLLTILTDRASAKLRDVHVFG
;
A
#
# COMPACT_ATOMS: atom_id res chain seq x y z
N VAL A 1 -6.05 20.04 26.64
CA VAL A 1 -7.08 19.74 25.61
C VAL A 1 -7.13 18.23 25.52
N ASN A 2 -8.28 17.62 25.87
CA ASN A 2 -8.37 16.18 26.08
C ASN A 2 -8.08 15.41 24.79
N ASP A 3 -7.05 14.56 24.82
CA ASP A 3 -6.77 13.51 23.83
C ASP A 3 -7.86 12.44 23.89
N ILE A 4 -9.05 12.76 23.39
CA ILE A 4 -10.09 11.77 23.12
C ILE A 4 -9.86 11.33 21.68
N THR A 5 -9.08 10.26 21.50
CA THR A 5 -8.72 9.71 20.19
C THR A 5 -9.85 8.86 19.57
N ILE A 6 -10.87 8.47 20.35
CA ILE A 6 -12.02 7.63 19.97
C ILE A 6 -13.29 8.18 20.66
N TYR A 7 -14.49 7.93 20.13
CA TYR A 7 -15.74 8.43 20.72
C TYR A 7 -15.93 8.01 22.20
N PRO A 8 -16.55 8.83 23.06
CA PRO A 8 -16.45 8.72 24.53
C PRO A 8 -16.98 7.42 25.18
N SER A 9 -17.88 6.71 24.51
CA SER A 9 -18.54 5.50 25.04
C SER A 9 -17.89 4.20 24.57
N TYR A 10 -16.84 4.25 23.73
CA TYR A 10 -16.19 3.08 23.17
C TYR A 10 -15.79 2.04 24.23
N HIS A 11 -16.14 0.77 24.01
CA HIS A 11 -15.87 -0.36 24.90
C HIS A 11 -16.44 -0.18 26.34
N THR A 12 -17.59 0.46 26.47
CA THR A 12 -18.29 0.62 27.76
C THR A 12 -19.70 0.04 27.72
N GLY A 13 -20.32 -0.16 28.90
CA GLY A 13 -21.74 -0.53 28.99
C GLY A 13 -22.73 0.52 28.47
N PHE A 14 -22.24 1.70 28.08
CA PHE A 14 -23.06 2.78 27.52
C PHE A 14 -23.21 2.70 25.99
N GLU A 15 -22.56 1.73 25.32
CA GLU A 15 -22.74 1.44 23.90
C GLU A 15 -24.11 0.80 23.63
N THR A 16 -25.15 1.62 23.72
CA THR A 16 -26.54 1.22 23.64
C THR A 16 -27.18 1.70 22.35
N PHE A 17 -28.31 1.08 21.98
CA PHE A 17 -29.10 1.54 20.84
C PHE A 17 -29.61 2.97 21.06
N GLU A 18 -30.01 3.30 22.29
CA GLU A 18 -30.47 4.63 22.70
C GLU A 18 -29.41 5.70 22.43
N MET A 19 -28.14 5.42 22.74
CA MET A 19 -27.04 6.32 22.45
C MET A 19 -26.95 6.64 20.95
N VAL A 20 -27.01 5.62 20.10
CA VAL A 20 -26.95 5.81 18.65
C VAL A 20 -28.16 6.60 18.15
N ARG A 21 -29.37 6.19 18.58
CA ARG A 21 -30.63 6.79 18.15
C ARG A 21 -30.77 8.26 18.58
N GLN A 22 -30.29 8.61 19.77
CA GLN A 22 -30.52 9.94 20.35
C GLN A 22 -29.36 10.92 20.10
N PHE A 23 -28.12 10.45 20.08
CA PHE A 23 -26.95 11.32 20.07
C PHE A 23 -26.06 11.13 18.83
N ASN A 24 -25.79 9.90 18.39
CA ASN A 24 -24.83 9.68 17.30
C ASN A 24 -25.43 9.85 15.91
N ASP A 25 -26.61 9.28 15.65
CA ASP A 25 -27.28 9.33 14.35
C ASP A 25 -28.82 9.41 14.47
N PRO A 26 -29.36 10.53 14.98
CA PRO A 26 -30.80 10.74 15.05
C PRO A 26 -31.46 10.64 13.67
N GLY A 27 -32.37 9.66 13.53
CA GLY A 27 -33.03 9.37 12.25
C GLY A 27 -32.22 8.52 11.28
N PHE A 28 -31.10 7.94 11.72
CA PHE A 28 -30.31 6.92 11.01
C PHE A 28 -29.80 7.32 9.62
N ARG A 29 -29.59 8.62 9.37
CA ARG A 29 -29.21 9.13 8.04
C ARG A 29 -27.75 8.81 7.72
N SER A 30 -26.86 8.90 8.69
CA SER A 30 -25.44 8.58 8.51
C SER A 30 -25.26 7.08 8.28
N THR A 31 -25.93 6.25 9.09
CA THR A 31 -25.95 4.79 8.97
C THR A 31 -26.51 4.37 7.61
N GLN A 32 -27.62 4.98 7.17
CA GLN A 32 -28.16 4.77 5.83
C GLN A 32 -27.16 5.19 4.74
N GLY A 33 -26.47 6.33 4.92
CA GLY A 33 -25.43 6.79 4.01
C GLY A 33 -24.27 5.80 3.87
N CYS A 34 -23.73 5.32 4.99
CA CYS A 34 -22.70 4.27 5.03
C CYS A 34 -23.18 2.98 4.36
N GLY A 35 -24.41 2.55 4.64
CA GLY A 35 -25.01 1.37 4.02
C GLY A 35 -25.13 1.50 2.49
N ARG A 36 -25.56 2.67 2.00
CA ARG A 36 -25.62 2.97 0.56
C ARG A 36 -24.24 2.96 -0.08
N LEU A 37 -23.25 3.58 0.55
CA LEU A 37 -21.87 3.59 0.04
C LEU A 37 -21.32 2.16 -0.06
N ALA A 38 -21.41 1.38 1.01
CA ALA A 38 -20.94 -0.01 1.02
C ALA A 38 -21.64 -0.87 -0.04
N SER A 39 -22.96 -0.74 -0.17
CA SER A 39 -23.75 -1.48 -1.16
C SER A 39 -23.38 -1.10 -2.59
N LEU A 40 -23.19 0.19 -2.87
CA LEU A 40 -22.77 0.67 -4.20
C LEU A 40 -21.34 0.19 -4.51
N THR A 41 -20.41 0.27 -3.56
CA THR A 41 -19.05 -0.24 -3.74
C THR A 41 -19.06 -1.73 -4.07
N LEU A 42 -19.82 -2.55 -3.32
CA LEU A 42 -19.97 -3.98 -3.60
C LEU A 42 -20.58 -4.23 -4.98
N LYS A 43 -21.66 -3.50 -5.33
CA LYS A 43 -22.31 -3.59 -6.64
C LYS A 43 -21.34 -3.30 -7.78
N TYR A 44 -20.55 -2.22 -7.68
CA TYR A 44 -19.57 -1.89 -8.72
C TYR A 44 -18.46 -2.93 -8.80
N LEU A 45 -17.96 -3.46 -7.66
CA LEU A 45 -16.95 -4.52 -7.68
C LEU A 45 -17.48 -5.84 -8.26
N ALA A 46 -18.75 -6.18 -8.04
CA ALA A 46 -19.35 -7.43 -8.49
C ALA A 46 -19.82 -7.40 -9.95
N ASP A 47 -20.41 -6.28 -10.40
CA ASP A 47 -21.12 -6.21 -11.68
C ASP A 47 -20.33 -5.51 -12.80
N SER A 48 -19.22 -4.83 -12.49
CA SER A 48 -18.48 -4.09 -13.53
C SER A 48 -17.68 -5.05 -14.40
N LEU A 49 -17.82 -4.92 -15.73
CA LEU A 49 -17.11 -5.77 -16.70
C LEU A 49 -15.59 -5.73 -16.46
N VAL A 50 -15.05 -4.52 -16.37
CA VAL A 50 -13.68 -4.27 -15.92
C VAL A 50 -13.76 -3.85 -14.45
N LEU A 51 -12.93 -4.46 -13.60
CA LEU A 51 -12.90 -4.12 -12.18
C LEU A 51 -12.59 -2.63 -11.97
N PRO A 52 -13.36 -1.92 -11.11
CA PRO A 52 -13.23 -0.47 -10.92
C PRO A 52 -12.04 -0.11 -10.01
N LEU A 53 -10.85 -0.65 -10.29
CA LEU A 53 -9.63 -0.42 -9.52
C LEU A 53 -8.73 0.58 -10.24
N SER A 54 -8.24 1.58 -9.50
CA SER A 54 -7.33 2.61 -10.02
C SER A 54 -5.90 2.32 -9.59
N LEU A 55 -5.16 1.61 -10.45
CA LEU A 55 -3.78 1.22 -10.15
C LEU A 55 -2.82 2.41 -10.01
N SER A 56 -3.11 3.55 -10.65
CA SER A 56 -2.25 4.75 -10.62
C SER A 56 -2.09 5.37 -9.24
N ARG A 57 -3.04 5.14 -8.32
CA ARG A 57 -2.93 5.62 -6.93
C ARG A 57 -1.84 4.90 -6.13
N PHE A 58 -1.50 3.67 -6.51
CA PHE A 58 -0.53 2.84 -5.81
C PHE A 58 0.90 3.40 -5.91
N PRO A 59 1.49 3.62 -7.12
CA PRO A 59 2.81 4.22 -7.24
C PRO A 59 2.86 5.67 -6.76
N ALA A 60 1.76 6.43 -6.83
CA ALA A 60 1.68 7.76 -6.21
C ALA A 60 1.88 7.68 -4.69
N SER A 61 1.19 6.75 -4.03
CA SER A 61 1.34 6.52 -2.58
C SER A 61 2.75 6.02 -2.21
N MET A 62 3.38 5.23 -3.09
CA MET A 62 4.79 4.85 -2.93
C MET A 62 5.73 6.06 -3.05
N ALA A 63 5.53 6.91 -4.06
CA ALA A 63 6.35 8.11 -4.24
C ALA A 63 6.23 9.06 -3.04
N ASP A 64 5.01 9.28 -2.53
CA ASP A 64 4.77 10.07 -1.32
C ASP A 64 5.48 9.49 -0.10
N ALA A 65 5.50 8.16 0.04
CA ALA A 65 6.21 7.50 1.13
C ALA A 65 7.74 7.63 0.99
N LEU A 66 8.31 7.49 -0.21
CA LEU A 66 9.74 7.73 -0.45
C LEU A 66 10.11 9.19 -0.17
N HIS A 67 9.28 10.15 -0.59
CA HIS A 67 9.47 11.56 -0.29
C HIS A 67 9.45 11.83 1.23
N LYS A 68 8.55 11.18 1.97
CA LYS A 68 8.55 11.29 3.44
C LYS A 68 9.85 10.76 4.06
N LEU A 69 10.39 9.63 3.57
CA LEU A 69 11.69 9.12 4.02
C LEU A 69 12.83 10.10 3.73
N ASP A 70 12.76 10.83 2.62
CA ASP A 70 13.71 11.89 2.28
C ASP A 70 13.63 13.07 3.25
N THR A 71 12.42 13.57 3.52
CA THR A 71 12.22 14.72 4.43
C THR A 71 12.74 14.51 5.86
N VAL A 72 12.84 13.25 6.32
CA VAL A 72 13.39 12.91 7.64
C VAL A 72 14.85 12.45 7.60
N GLY A 73 15.54 12.62 6.46
CA GLY A 73 16.95 12.27 6.27
C GLY A 73 17.24 10.77 6.21
N THR A 74 16.21 9.92 6.12
CA THR A 74 16.39 8.47 6.01
C THR A 74 17.02 8.10 4.67
N ARG A 75 16.63 8.79 3.60
CA ARG A 75 17.19 8.59 2.25
C ARG A 75 18.72 8.75 2.24
N ASP A 76 19.23 9.87 2.72
CA ASP A 76 20.67 10.16 2.71
C ASP A 76 21.47 9.16 3.55
N LYS A 77 20.94 8.77 4.71
CA LYS A 77 21.54 7.72 5.57
C LYS A 77 21.67 6.39 4.83
N ILE A 78 20.60 5.96 4.15
CA ILE A 78 20.62 4.71 3.38
C ILE A 78 21.59 4.81 2.21
N MET A 79 21.56 5.93 1.47
CA MET A 79 22.44 6.13 0.32
C MET A 79 23.93 6.15 0.68
N ALA A 80 24.29 6.53 1.91
CA ALA A 80 25.67 6.53 2.37
C ALA A 80 26.31 5.12 2.38
N PHE A 81 25.54 4.07 2.70
CA PHE A 81 26.02 2.68 2.73
C PHE A 81 25.45 1.78 1.64
N TYR A 82 24.40 2.23 0.93
CA TYR A 82 23.76 1.49 -0.15
C TYR A 82 23.28 2.42 -1.28
N PRO A 83 24.18 2.86 -2.18
CA PRO A 83 23.85 3.76 -3.30
C PRO A 83 22.80 3.21 -4.27
N ASP A 84 22.65 1.88 -4.32
CA ASP A 84 21.67 1.17 -5.17
C ASP A 84 20.21 1.39 -4.71
N TYR A 85 19.98 2.06 -3.57
CA TYR A 85 18.66 2.56 -3.18
C TYR A 85 17.98 3.37 -4.31
N LYS A 86 18.74 4.11 -5.12
CA LYS A 86 18.23 4.86 -6.29
C LYS A 86 17.39 3.99 -7.23
N TYR A 87 17.70 2.69 -7.35
CA TYR A 87 16.97 1.79 -8.24
C TYR A 87 15.54 1.53 -7.75
N LEU A 88 15.28 1.63 -6.44
CA LEU A 88 13.91 1.59 -5.91
C LEU A 88 13.12 2.81 -6.37
N GLU A 89 13.72 4.01 -6.27
CA GLU A 89 13.09 5.27 -6.72
C GLU A 89 12.75 5.19 -8.22
N GLU A 90 13.71 4.74 -9.02
CA GLU A 90 13.50 4.53 -10.46
C GLU A 90 12.45 3.45 -10.75
N ALA A 91 12.39 2.36 -9.97
CA ALA A 91 11.38 1.32 -10.12
C ALA A 91 9.97 1.86 -9.85
N VAL A 92 9.80 2.73 -8.84
CA VAL A 92 8.51 3.40 -8.57
C VAL A 92 8.11 4.31 -9.73
N LEU A 93 9.05 5.04 -10.33
CA LEU A 93 8.77 5.84 -11.53
C LEU A 93 8.37 4.97 -12.73
N ARG A 94 9.05 3.84 -12.96
CA ARG A 94 8.69 2.86 -13.99
C ARG A 94 7.29 2.29 -13.75
N LEU A 95 6.94 1.99 -12.50
CA LEU A 95 5.63 1.51 -12.09
C LEU A 95 4.54 2.56 -12.35
N SER A 96 4.79 3.83 -12.01
CA SER A 96 3.88 4.95 -12.31
C SER A 96 3.55 4.98 -13.81
N ASN A 97 4.57 4.99 -14.65
CA ASN A 97 4.41 4.96 -16.11
C ASN A 97 3.66 3.70 -16.60
N ALA A 98 3.95 2.53 -16.02
CA ALA A 98 3.28 1.28 -16.38
C ALA A 98 1.78 1.31 -16.03
N THR A 99 1.42 1.80 -14.84
CA THR A 99 0.01 1.93 -14.41
C THR A 99 -0.75 2.93 -15.27
N GLN A 100 -0.12 4.04 -15.67
CA GLN A 100 -0.73 5.02 -16.57
C GLN A 100 -0.97 4.43 -17.96
N LYS A 101 0.04 3.76 -18.53
CA LYS A 101 -0.10 3.08 -19.84
C LYS A 101 -1.19 2.02 -19.80
N PHE A 102 -1.24 1.21 -18.75
CA PHE A 102 -2.28 0.19 -18.57
C PHE A 102 -3.68 0.81 -18.47
N HIS A 103 -3.83 1.91 -17.72
CA HIS A 103 -5.11 2.60 -17.63
C HIS A 103 -5.59 3.10 -19.01
N HIS A 104 -4.69 3.68 -19.80
CA HIS A 104 -5.00 4.11 -21.17
C HIS A 104 -5.32 2.94 -22.11
N SER A 105 -4.67 1.77 -21.96
CA SER A 105 -4.94 0.59 -22.80
C SER A 105 -6.24 -0.12 -22.46
N VAL A 106 -6.82 0.10 -21.28
CA VAL A 106 -8.07 -0.54 -20.85
C VAL A 106 -9.29 0.36 -21.01
N THR A 107 -9.11 1.68 -20.87
CA THR A 107 -10.23 2.62 -20.86
C THR A 107 -10.88 2.72 -22.25
N GLY A 108 -12.20 2.49 -22.29
CA GLY A 108 -13.00 2.63 -23.52
C GLY A 108 -12.76 1.57 -24.58
N GLN A 109 -12.02 0.50 -24.24
CA GLN A 109 -11.82 -0.64 -25.13
C GLN A 109 -12.95 -1.65 -24.99
N ASP A 110 -13.33 -2.27 -26.11
CA ASP A 110 -14.21 -3.44 -26.12
C ASP A 110 -13.36 -4.71 -26.10
N PHE A 111 -13.63 -5.59 -25.15
CA PHE A 111 -12.86 -6.81 -24.92
C PHE A 111 -13.74 -8.03 -25.12
N ASN A 112 -13.22 -9.03 -25.82
CA ASN A 112 -13.84 -10.35 -25.78
C ASN A 112 -13.73 -10.95 -24.35
N PRO A 113 -14.53 -11.96 -24.00
CA PRO A 113 -14.55 -12.51 -22.64
C PRO A 113 -13.18 -12.98 -22.10
N VAL A 114 -12.30 -13.49 -22.98
CA VAL A 114 -10.96 -13.96 -22.60
C VAL A 114 -10.04 -12.79 -22.32
N GLN A 115 -10.05 -11.75 -23.16
CA GLN A 115 -9.29 -10.52 -22.95
C GLN A 115 -9.75 -9.81 -21.66
N LEU A 116 -11.06 -9.70 -21.46
CA LEU A 116 -11.64 -9.10 -20.27
C LEU A 116 -11.18 -9.82 -18.99
N ARG A 117 -11.18 -11.15 -19.01
CA ARG A 117 -10.69 -11.95 -17.89
C ARG A 117 -9.21 -11.67 -17.62
N ARG A 118 -8.37 -11.59 -18.66
CA ARG A 118 -6.93 -11.29 -18.51
C ARG A 118 -6.69 -9.90 -17.89
N VAL A 119 -7.44 -8.88 -18.33
CA VAL A 119 -7.38 -7.53 -17.74
C VAL A 119 -7.73 -7.58 -16.24
N ASN A 120 -8.84 -8.25 -15.89
CA ASN A 120 -9.26 -8.37 -14.49
C ASN A 120 -8.27 -9.18 -13.64
N ASP A 121 -7.69 -10.24 -14.19
CA ASP A 121 -6.65 -11.00 -13.50
C ASP A 121 -5.39 -10.14 -13.26
N GLN A 122 -4.99 -9.28 -14.19
CA GLN A 122 -3.91 -8.31 -13.97
C GLN A 122 -4.24 -7.31 -12.87
N LEU A 123 -5.46 -6.77 -12.85
CA LEU A 123 -5.94 -5.86 -11.81
C LEU A 123 -5.91 -6.52 -10.42
N ILE A 124 -6.40 -7.75 -10.29
CA ILE A 124 -6.42 -8.50 -9.01
C ILE A 124 -5.01 -8.86 -8.56
N GLN A 125 -4.17 -9.37 -9.47
CA GLN A 125 -2.84 -9.88 -9.11
C GLN A 125 -1.81 -8.78 -8.89
N PHE A 126 -2.10 -7.55 -9.32
CA PHE A 126 -1.19 -6.41 -9.20
C PHE A 126 -0.70 -6.25 -7.75
N GLU A 127 -1.63 -6.06 -6.81
CA GLU A 127 -1.32 -5.81 -5.40
C GLU A 127 -0.72 -7.04 -4.72
N GLN A 128 -1.14 -8.24 -5.12
CA GLN A 128 -0.58 -9.50 -4.62
C GLN A 128 0.93 -9.65 -4.89
N THR A 129 1.47 -8.94 -5.88
CA THR A 129 2.91 -8.92 -6.18
C THR A 129 3.73 -8.42 -5.00
N PHE A 130 3.15 -7.59 -4.13
CA PHE A 130 3.83 -7.03 -2.96
C PHE A 130 3.72 -7.89 -1.70
N ILE A 131 3.18 -9.11 -1.80
CA ILE A 131 3.13 -10.06 -0.68
C ILE A 131 4.43 -10.87 -0.62
N ILE A 132 5.16 -10.73 0.49
CA ILE A 132 6.37 -11.51 0.79
C ILE A 132 5.96 -12.74 1.61
N PRO A 133 6.18 -13.98 1.12
CA PRO A 133 5.78 -15.19 1.84
C PRO A 133 6.38 -15.30 3.25
N GLY A 134 7.64 -14.88 3.42
CA GLY A 134 8.35 -14.88 4.70
C GLY A 134 8.00 -13.73 5.65
N GLY A 135 7.16 -12.79 5.22
CA GLY A 135 6.86 -11.58 5.97
C GLY A 135 7.91 -10.48 5.86
N LEU A 136 7.66 -9.37 6.53
CA LEU A 136 8.59 -8.27 6.71
C LEU A 136 9.73 -8.68 7.67
N PRO A 137 10.89 -8.00 7.61
CA PRO A 137 11.97 -8.21 8.57
C PRO A 137 11.46 -8.15 10.02
N ASN A 138 11.76 -9.18 10.81
CA ASN A 138 11.29 -9.34 12.20
C ASN A 138 9.76 -9.38 12.41
N ARG A 139 8.96 -9.50 11.33
CA ARG A 139 7.49 -9.45 11.35
C ARG A 139 6.88 -10.51 10.41
N PRO A 140 6.96 -11.81 10.76
CA PRO A 140 6.61 -12.92 9.84
C PRO A 140 5.13 -12.98 9.44
N VAL A 141 4.24 -12.37 10.23
CA VAL A 141 2.79 -12.31 9.96
C VAL A 141 2.38 -11.07 9.17
N THR A 142 3.22 -10.05 9.07
CA THR A 142 2.98 -8.86 8.24
C THR A 142 3.68 -9.07 6.90
N ARG A 143 2.93 -9.32 5.83
CA ARG A 143 3.50 -9.77 4.55
C ARG A 143 3.50 -8.75 3.43
N HIS A 144 2.72 -7.70 3.55
CA HIS A 144 2.62 -6.70 2.50
C HIS A 144 3.83 -5.75 2.57
N ALA A 145 4.67 -5.78 1.54
CA ALA A 145 6.01 -5.15 1.51
C ALA A 145 5.95 -3.61 1.52
N VAL A 146 4.93 -3.05 0.87
CA VAL A 146 4.83 -1.61 0.64
C VAL A 146 3.97 -0.94 1.69
N PHE A 147 2.77 -1.45 1.95
CA PHE A 147 1.83 -0.92 2.93
C PHE A 147 1.62 -1.86 4.11
N ALA A 148 1.95 -1.40 5.31
CA ALA A 148 1.51 -1.97 6.59
C ALA A 148 1.73 -0.91 7.68
N PRO A 149 1.05 -1.00 8.84
CA PRO A 149 1.40 -0.19 10.00
C PRO A 149 2.89 -0.41 10.36
N SER A 150 3.62 0.66 10.63
CA SER A 150 4.97 0.56 11.20
C SER A 150 4.90 -0.06 12.60
N GLN A 151 5.94 -0.78 13.00
CA GLN A 151 6.00 -1.40 14.32
C GLN A 151 6.18 -0.37 15.44
N PHE A 152 6.82 0.76 15.14
CA PHE A 152 7.24 1.74 16.13
C PHE A 152 6.51 3.08 16.02
N ASP A 153 5.80 3.32 14.91
CA ASP A 153 5.02 4.54 14.71
C ASP A 153 3.76 4.25 13.86
N ASN A 154 2.61 4.11 14.53
CA ASN A 154 1.32 3.92 13.84
C ASN A 154 0.82 5.19 13.13
N TYR A 155 1.45 6.35 13.36
CA TYR A 155 1.06 7.66 12.82
C TYR A 155 1.98 8.15 11.68
N ALA A 156 3.26 7.76 11.65
CA ALA A 156 4.17 8.13 10.58
C ALA A 156 4.16 7.11 9.42
N SER A 157 3.79 7.61 8.23
CA SER A 157 3.99 6.97 6.92
C SER A 157 3.46 5.54 6.80
N ALA A 158 2.28 5.38 6.19
CA ALA A 158 1.71 4.07 5.85
C ALA A 158 2.53 3.25 4.83
N GLY A 159 3.68 3.76 4.35
CA GLY A 159 4.49 3.15 3.28
C GLY A 159 5.90 2.75 3.72
N PHE A 160 6.39 1.68 3.10
CA PHE A 160 7.68 1.00 3.31
C PHE A 160 7.98 0.65 4.77
N PRO A 161 7.08 -0.09 5.45
CA PRO A 161 7.21 -0.42 6.88
C PRO A 161 8.53 -1.13 7.20
N GLY A 162 9.02 -2.02 6.33
CA GLY A 162 10.29 -2.70 6.58
C GLY A 162 11.51 -1.76 6.56
N ILE A 163 11.50 -0.70 5.72
CA ILE A 163 12.55 0.33 5.76
C ILE A 163 12.43 1.13 7.04
N VAL A 164 11.22 1.61 7.38
CA VAL A 164 10.96 2.40 8.59
C VAL A 164 11.38 1.63 9.85
N ASP A 165 10.96 0.38 9.99
CA ASP A 165 11.24 -0.47 11.14
C ASP A 165 12.74 -0.77 11.27
N LEU A 166 13.45 -0.99 10.14
CA LEU A 166 14.88 -1.21 10.15
C LEU A 166 15.69 0.08 10.40
N MET A 167 15.16 1.24 10.05
CA MET A 167 15.79 2.53 10.36
C MET A 167 15.52 2.98 11.80
N HIS A 168 14.50 2.44 12.46
CA HIS A 168 14.23 2.73 13.85
C HIS A 168 15.39 2.27 14.76
N GLY A 169 15.95 3.23 15.50
CA GLY A 169 17.10 3.01 16.40
C GLY A 169 18.44 2.82 15.68
N TYR A 170 18.51 3.03 14.36
CA TYR A 170 19.71 2.85 13.55
C TYR A 170 20.93 3.61 14.10
N ASP A 171 20.75 4.88 14.47
CA ASP A 171 21.83 5.75 14.95
C ASP A 171 22.44 5.31 16.29
N LYS A 172 21.81 4.36 17.00
CA LYS A 172 22.29 3.81 18.27
C LYS A 172 23.13 2.55 18.09
N LEU A 173 23.20 2.00 16.87
CA LEU A 173 23.91 0.75 16.58
C LEU A 173 25.39 1.02 16.28
N SER A 174 26.25 0.05 16.60
CA SER A 174 27.67 0.08 16.25
C SER A 174 28.22 -1.34 16.04
N GLY A 175 29.39 -1.45 15.41
CA GLY A 175 30.07 -2.72 15.17
C GLY A 175 29.22 -3.72 14.37
N GLY A 176 29.22 -4.98 14.81
CA GLY A 176 28.51 -6.06 14.10
C GLY A 176 26.99 -5.89 14.03
N ALA A 177 26.37 -5.22 15.02
CA ALA A 177 24.93 -4.99 15.01
C ALA A 177 24.51 -3.99 13.91
N LEU A 178 25.36 -2.98 13.66
CA LEU A 178 25.16 -2.04 12.55
C LEU A 178 25.28 -2.75 11.21
N GLN A 179 26.31 -3.58 11.03
CA GLN A 179 26.51 -4.35 9.78
C GLN A 179 25.33 -5.28 9.48
N GLN A 180 24.83 -6.00 10.47
CA GLN A 180 23.63 -6.84 10.30
C GLN A 180 22.40 -6.03 9.91
N ARG A 181 22.26 -4.81 10.48
CA ARG A 181 21.13 -3.93 10.14
C ARG A 181 21.23 -3.39 8.72
N GLU A 182 22.42 -2.96 8.31
CA GLU A 182 22.69 -2.51 6.95
C GLU A 182 22.45 -3.64 5.94
N GLU A 183 22.88 -4.86 6.22
CA GLU A 183 22.62 -6.03 5.36
C GLU A 183 21.12 -6.30 5.22
N ALA A 184 20.36 -6.29 6.32
CA ALA A 184 18.91 -6.44 6.28
C ALA A 184 18.22 -5.33 5.46
N LEU A 185 18.69 -4.08 5.59
CA LEU A 185 18.21 -2.95 4.78
C LEU A 185 18.49 -3.18 3.29
N ARG A 186 19.73 -3.56 2.94
CA ARG A 186 20.11 -3.87 1.55
C ARG A 186 19.20 -4.94 0.97
N THR A 187 19.08 -6.09 1.63
CA THR A 187 18.24 -7.20 1.16
C THR A 187 16.78 -6.79 0.99
N HIS A 188 16.22 -6.05 1.95
CA HIS A 188 14.82 -5.63 1.89
C HIS A 188 14.57 -4.61 0.77
N ILE A 189 15.47 -3.63 0.60
CA ILE A 189 15.36 -2.64 -0.49
C ILE A 189 15.52 -3.31 -1.85
N SER A 190 16.49 -4.23 -2.03
CA SER A 190 16.63 -4.98 -3.27
C SER A 190 15.36 -5.78 -3.59
N LEU A 191 14.76 -6.43 -2.58
CA LEU A 191 13.49 -7.13 -2.74
C LEU A 191 12.37 -6.18 -3.18
N LEU A 192 12.23 -5.01 -2.54
CA LEU A 192 11.24 -4.01 -2.92
C LEU A 192 11.43 -3.55 -4.38
N THR A 193 12.67 -3.30 -4.81
CA THR A 193 12.98 -2.94 -6.20
C THR A 193 12.52 -4.05 -7.15
N ILE A 194 12.86 -5.31 -6.86
CA ILE A 194 12.47 -6.47 -7.67
C ILE A 194 10.94 -6.63 -7.74
N LEU A 195 10.25 -6.51 -6.60
CA LEU A 195 8.78 -6.62 -6.56
C LEU A 195 8.10 -5.49 -7.35
N THR A 196 8.63 -4.27 -7.25
CA THR A 196 8.12 -3.08 -7.97
C THR A 196 8.30 -3.22 -9.48
N ASP A 197 9.47 -3.70 -9.93
CA ASP A 197 9.71 -3.97 -11.35
C ASP A 197 8.87 -5.15 -11.86
N ARG A 198 8.66 -6.20 -11.05
CA ARG A 198 7.74 -7.30 -11.36
C ARG A 198 6.29 -6.83 -11.51
N ALA A 199 5.83 -5.96 -10.61
CA ALA A 199 4.50 -5.37 -10.69
C ALA A 199 4.35 -4.55 -11.98
N SER A 200 5.38 -3.78 -12.35
CA SER A 200 5.43 -3.03 -13.61
C SER A 200 5.37 -3.95 -14.83
N ALA A 201 6.08 -5.09 -14.80
CA ALA A 201 6.12 -6.06 -15.89
C ALA A 201 4.78 -6.79 -16.06
N LYS A 202 4.06 -7.09 -14.97
CA LYS A 202 2.72 -7.71 -15.01
C LYS A 202 1.67 -6.86 -15.74
N LEU A 203 1.86 -5.55 -15.79
CA LEU A 203 0.97 -4.62 -16.49
C LEU A 203 1.30 -4.46 -17.99
N ARG A 204 2.35 -5.13 -18.49
CA ARG A 204 2.70 -5.14 -19.91
C ARG A 204 1.91 -6.23 -20.63
N ASP A 205 1.48 -5.93 -21.86
CA ASP A 205 0.96 -6.87 -22.87
C ASP A 205 -0.33 -7.64 -22.57
N VAL A 206 -1.47 -6.95 -22.71
CA VAL A 206 -2.76 -7.62 -22.96
C VAL A 206 -3.01 -7.86 -24.45
N HIS A 207 -2.33 -7.11 -25.33
CA HIS A 207 -2.60 -7.05 -26.77
C HIS A 207 -1.71 -7.96 -27.65
N VAL A 208 -0.75 -8.71 -27.09
CA VAL A 208 0.31 -9.40 -27.90
C VAL A 208 -0.09 -10.79 -28.42
N PHE A 209 -1.34 -11.22 -28.27
CA PHE A 209 -1.82 -12.44 -28.91
C PHE A 209 -3.18 -12.19 -29.56
N GLY A 210 -3.13 -11.45 -30.68
CA GLY A 210 -4.14 -11.41 -31.72
C GLY A 210 -3.52 -11.85 -33.02
#